data_AF-A0AAW5PDM9-F1
#
_entry.id   AF-A0AAW5PDM9-F1
#
_cell.length_a   1.000
_cell.length_b   1.000
_cell.length_c   1.000
_cell.angle_alpha   90.00
_cell.angle_beta   90.00
_cell.angle_gamma   90.00
#
_symmetry.space_group_name_H-M   'P 1'
#
loop_
_entity.id
_entity.type
_entity.pdbx_description
1 polymer ?
#
loop_
_entity_poly.entity_id
_entity_poly.type
_entity_poly.pdbx_seq_one_letter_code
_entity_poly.pdbx_strand_id
1 'polypeptide(L)'
;MIEFGIGILAGVLLTGVVAWLVLPGMMLEIRESPYDTVEETCDRLADTIEDKGWSNQAVRDMNASMAKRGVEMDRPVRVVELCNANHAKAVLNASPEVSTMMPCAWGVYEGEDGNVYVSGMNMGLMGQMFGGTIAEVMGGTVAEDEEEMLDEALSRKANARSTHSLREPDASRGAPQGDGAMSDASTDLDAADDASHTAR
;
A
#
# COMPACT_ATOMS: atom_id res chain seq x y z
N MET A 1 -49.94 3.38 -18.27
CA MET A 1 -48.56 3.31 -18.83
C MET A 1 -47.65 4.39 -18.24
N ILE A 2 -48.09 5.65 -18.12
CA ILE A 2 -47.26 6.75 -17.57
C ILE A 2 -46.83 6.51 -16.11
N GLU A 3 -47.73 6.06 -15.23
CA GLU A 3 -47.43 5.83 -13.81
C GLU A 3 -46.37 4.73 -13.59
N PHE A 4 -46.39 3.68 -14.42
CA PHE A 4 -45.38 2.62 -14.38
C PHE A 4 -44.00 3.13 -14.82
N GLY A 5 -43.96 4.02 -15.81
CA GLY A 5 -42.71 4.66 -16.26
C GLY A 5 -42.09 5.55 -15.19
N ILE A 6 -42.91 6.30 -14.43
CA ILE A 6 -42.44 7.13 -13.32
C ILE A 6 -41.87 6.26 -12.20
N GLY A 7 -42.52 5.13 -11.88
CA GLY A 7 -42.04 4.18 -10.89
C GLY A 7 -40.67 3.59 -11.24
N ILE A 8 -40.45 3.17 -12.49
CA ILE A 8 -39.14 2.67 -12.94
C ILE A 8 -38.09 3.78 -12.90
N LEU A 9 -38.42 4.98 -13.39
CA LEU A 9 -37.48 6.10 -13.38
C LEU A 9 -37.06 6.49 -11.96
N ALA A 10 -38.03 6.60 -11.05
CA ALA A 10 -37.78 6.87 -9.64
C ALA A 10 -36.96 5.76 -8.98
N GLY A 11 -37.22 4.49 -9.32
CA GLY A 11 -36.45 3.35 -8.86
C GLY A 11 -34.99 3.39 -9.33
N VAL A 12 -34.75 3.60 -10.63
CA VAL A 12 -33.39 3.74 -11.19
C VAL A 12 -32.65 4.93 -10.56
N LEU A 13 -33.33 6.05 -10.38
CA LEU A 13 -32.75 7.24 -9.75
C LEU A 13 -32.41 6.98 -8.28
N LEU A 14 -33.31 6.33 -7.53
CA LEU A 14 -33.07 5.96 -6.14
C LEU A 14 -31.90 4.97 -6.03
N THR A 15 -31.87 3.92 -6.83
CA THR A 15 -30.76 2.94 -6.85
C THR A 15 -29.44 3.61 -7.22
N GLY A 16 -29.44 4.53 -8.20
CA GLY A 16 -28.24 5.29 -8.57
C GLY A 16 -27.72 6.15 -7.41
N VAL A 17 -28.61 6.84 -6.70
CA VAL A 17 -28.24 7.65 -5.51
C VAL A 17 -27.71 6.75 -4.39
N VAL A 18 -28.38 5.63 -4.10
CA VAL A 18 -27.93 4.70 -3.05
C VAL A 18 -26.57 4.10 -3.39
N ALA A 19 -26.37 3.63 -4.63
CA ALA A 19 -25.09 3.10 -5.08
C ALA A 19 -23.97 4.15 -4.95
N TRP A 20 -24.23 5.38 -5.40
CA TRP A 20 -23.27 6.48 -5.28
C TRP A 20 -22.85 6.77 -3.83
N LEU A 21 -23.78 6.66 -2.89
CA LEU A 21 -23.49 6.89 -1.47
C LEU A 21 -22.72 5.75 -0.80
N VAL A 22 -22.87 4.51 -1.29
CA VAL A 22 -22.31 3.31 -0.65
C VAL A 22 -20.96 2.89 -1.24
N LEU A 23 -20.75 3.11 -2.55
CA LEU A 23 -19.55 2.65 -3.28
C LEU A 23 -18.20 3.11 -2.66
N PRO A 24 -18.00 4.38 -2.25
CA PRO A 24 -16.70 4.81 -1.73
C PRO A 24 -16.28 4.09 -0.45
N GLY A 25 -17.25 3.72 0.40
CA GLY A 25 -16.98 3.07 1.68
C GLY A 25 -16.62 1.58 1.57
N MET A 26 -16.87 0.96 0.40
CA MET A 26 -16.59 -0.47 0.20
C MET A 26 -15.20 -0.74 -0.36
N MET A 27 -14.49 0.29 -0.84
CA MET A 27 -13.19 0.12 -1.50
C MET A 27 -12.03 -0.09 -0.51
N LEU A 28 -12.16 0.42 0.71
CA LEU A 28 -11.16 0.23 1.77
C LEU A 28 -11.70 -0.73 2.82
N GLU A 29 -10.98 -1.82 3.03
CA GLU A 29 -11.22 -2.71 4.16
C GLU A 29 -10.38 -2.24 5.34
N ILE A 30 -11.01 -2.08 6.50
CA ILE A 30 -10.34 -1.62 7.72
C ILE A 30 -10.51 -2.71 8.78
N ARG A 31 -9.40 -3.13 9.38
CA ARG A 31 -9.36 -4.11 10.47
C ARG A 31 -8.64 -3.51 11.67
N GLU A 32 -9.15 -3.79 12.86
CA GLU A 32 -8.48 -3.41 14.10
C GLU A 32 -7.32 -4.39 14.37
N SER A 33 -6.16 -3.84 14.69
CA SER A 33 -4.99 -4.61 15.11
C SER A 33 -5.13 -5.02 16.57
N PRO A 34 -4.80 -6.27 16.96
CA PRO A 34 -4.81 -6.68 18.36
C PRO A 34 -3.59 -6.15 19.15
N TYR A 35 -2.70 -5.40 18.50
CA TYR A 35 -1.44 -4.92 19.04
C TYR A 35 -1.54 -3.44 19.44
N ASP A 36 -0.73 -3.04 20.43
CA ASP A 36 -0.81 -1.71 21.02
C ASP A 36 -0.08 -0.63 20.21
N THR A 37 0.77 -1.00 19.23
CA THR A 37 1.61 -0.06 18.47
C THR A 37 1.54 -0.27 16.96
N VAL A 38 1.71 0.83 16.22
CA VAL A 38 1.81 0.82 14.75
C VAL A 38 3.06 0.05 14.31
N GLU A 39 4.16 0.21 15.03
CA GLU A 39 5.44 -0.48 14.82
C GLU A 39 5.28 -2.00 14.89
N GLU A 40 4.74 -2.52 16.00
CA GLU A 40 4.56 -3.96 16.16
C GLU A 40 3.65 -4.51 15.06
N THR A 41 2.56 -3.82 14.73
CA THR A 41 1.67 -4.24 13.66
C THR A 41 2.39 -4.29 12.30
N CYS A 42 3.23 -3.30 11.99
CA CYS A 42 4.02 -3.30 10.75
C CYS A 42 5.01 -4.46 10.69
N ASP A 43 5.72 -4.73 11.78
CA ASP A 43 6.69 -5.82 11.85
C ASP A 43 6.00 -7.18 11.66
N ARG A 44 4.83 -7.38 12.26
CA ARG A 44 4.02 -8.59 12.09
C ARG A 44 3.55 -8.80 10.67
N LEU A 45 3.10 -7.72 10.02
CA LEU A 45 2.69 -7.78 8.62
C LEU A 45 3.89 -8.12 7.73
N ALA A 46 5.03 -7.44 7.93
CA ALA A 46 6.25 -7.69 7.15
C ALA A 46 6.75 -9.14 7.29
N ASP A 47 6.81 -9.66 8.52
CA ASP A 47 7.19 -11.05 8.78
C ASP A 47 6.23 -12.03 8.10
N THR A 48 4.92 -11.78 8.21
CA THR A 48 3.88 -12.65 7.62
C THR A 48 3.93 -12.66 6.09
N ILE A 49 4.19 -11.49 5.47
CA ILE A 49 4.37 -11.35 4.02
C ILE A 49 5.52 -12.27 3.56
N GLU A 50 6.68 -12.16 4.20
CA GLU A 50 7.86 -12.96 3.85
C GLU A 50 7.63 -14.47 4.12
N ASP A 51 6.98 -14.82 5.23
CA ASP A 51 6.66 -16.20 5.60
C ASP A 51 5.72 -16.89 4.59
N LYS A 52 4.81 -16.12 3.96
CA LYS A 52 3.94 -16.61 2.87
C LYS A 52 4.62 -16.64 1.50
N GLY A 53 5.91 -16.29 1.42
CA GLY A 53 6.68 -16.29 0.17
C GLY A 53 6.38 -15.10 -0.74
N TRP A 54 5.74 -14.06 -0.20
CA TRP A 54 5.65 -12.75 -0.81
C TRP A 54 6.85 -11.89 -0.38
N SER A 55 7.07 -10.76 -1.03
CA SER A 55 8.15 -9.85 -0.66
C SER A 55 7.59 -8.57 -0.04
N ASN A 56 8.08 -8.22 1.15
CA ASN A 56 7.89 -6.90 1.74
C ASN A 56 8.90 -5.93 1.12
N GLN A 57 8.43 -5.03 0.26
CA GLN A 57 9.35 -4.14 -0.48
C GLN A 57 9.81 -2.94 0.35
N ALA A 58 8.91 -2.43 1.19
CA ALA A 58 9.20 -1.32 2.09
C ALA A 58 8.17 -1.26 3.23
N VAL A 59 8.62 -0.73 4.37
CA VAL A 59 7.75 -0.14 5.39
C VAL A 59 8.05 1.35 5.42
N ARG A 60 7.10 2.15 4.93
CA ARG A 60 7.27 3.59 4.76
C ARG A 60 6.65 4.32 5.95
N ASP A 61 7.50 5.05 6.66
CA ASP A 61 7.07 5.96 7.71
C ASP A 61 6.59 7.28 7.10
N MET A 62 5.28 7.50 7.11
CA MET A 62 4.68 8.70 6.53
C MET A 62 4.92 9.92 7.40
N ASN A 63 4.91 9.76 8.73
CA ASN A 63 5.23 10.83 9.68
C ASN A 63 6.64 11.34 9.45
N ALA A 64 7.64 10.46 9.42
CA ALA A 64 9.02 10.83 9.16
C ALA A 64 9.19 11.45 7.77
N SER A 65 8.47 10.95 6.76
CA SER A 65 8.50 11.50 5.40
C SER A 65 7.93 12.92 5.32
N MET A 66 6.88 13.23 6.10
CA MET A 66 6.28 14.56 6.18
C MET A 66 7.09 15.51 7.07
N ALA A 67 7.64 15.03 8.18
CA ALA A 67 8.47 15.82 9.08
C ALA A 67 9.73 16.36 8.39
N LYS A 68 10.33 15.59 7.47
CA LYS A 68 11.43 16.06 6.59
C LYS A 68 11.07 17.29 5.76
N ARG A 69 9.78 17.55 5.55
CA ARG A 69 9.23 18.69 4.81
C ARG A 69 8.66 19.77 5.74
N GLY A 70 8.88 19.64 7.05
CA GLY A 70 8.37 20.56 8.06
C GLY A 70 6.87 20.42 8.32
N VAL A 71 6.27 19.27 7.98
CA VAL A 71 4.85 18.97 8.23
C VAL A 71 4.77 17.87 9.29
N GLU A 72 4.29 18.23 10.48
CA GLU A 72 4.07 17.29 11.57
C GLU A 72 2.67 16.65 11.46
N MET A 73 2.59 15.38 11.83
CA MET A 73 1.35 14.61 11.87
C MET A 73 1.13 14.12 13.30
N ASP A 74 -0.06 14.37 13.85
CA ASP A 74 -0.37 14.12 15.27
C ASP A 74 -0.40 12.63 15.65
N ARG A 75 -0.60 11.75 14.67
CA ARG A 75 -0.76 10.30 14.88
C ARG A 75 0.16 9.52 13.96
N PRO A 76 0.72 8.39 14.41
CA PRO A 76 1.56 7.54 13.58
C PRO A 76 0.77 6.91 12.43
N VAL A 77 1.36 6.96 11.24
CA VAL A 77 0.87 6.40 9.98
C VAL A 77 2.04 5.81 9.23
N ARG A 78 1.93 4.53 8.88
CA ARG A 78 2.90 3.80 8.07
C ARG A 78 2.21 3.09 6.91
N VAL A 79 2.98 2.77 5.89
CA VAL A 79 2.53 1.97 4.74
C VAL A 79 3.44 0.76 4.59
N VAL A 80 2.86 -0.43 4.65
CA VAL A 80 3.56 -1.71 4.47
C VAL A 80 3.28 -2.18 3.05
N GLU A 81 4.31 -2.23 2.21
CA GLU A 81 4.20 -2.64 0.81
C GLU A 81 4.44 -4.14 0.67
N LEU A 82 3.63 -4.81 -0.15
CA LEU A 82 3.71 -6.25 -0.40
C LEU A 82 3.62 -6.54 -1.89
N CYS A 83 4.38 -7.54 -2.35
CA CYS A 83 4.45 -7.88 -3.76
C CYS A 83 4.69 -9.36 -3.99
N ASN A 84 3.92 -9.93 -4.93
CA ASN A 84 4.22 -11.19 -5.56
C ASN A 84 4.61 -10.96 -7.03
N ALA A 85 5.87 -11.25 -7.38
CA ALA A 85 6.41 -10.95 -8.70
C ALA A 85 5.65 -11.67 -9.84
N ASN A 86 5.12 -12.87 -9.61
CA ASN A 86 4.39 -13.63 -10.63
C ASN A 86 3.01 -13.02 -10.87
N HIS A 87 2.28 -12.67 -9.82
CA HIS A 87 0.99 -11.99 -9.93
C HIS A 87 1.16 -10.60 -10.55
N ALA A 88 2.15 -9.83 -10.10
CA ALA A 88 2.49 -8.53 -10.66
C ALA A 88 2.77 -8.62 -12.16
N LYS A 89 3.59 -9.58 -12.60
CA LYS A 89 3.87 -9.81 -14.02
C LYS A 89 2.61 -10.15 -14.82
N ALA A 90 1.74 -11.00 -14.29
CA ALA A 90 0.51 -11.40 -14.98
C ALA A 90 -0.40 -10.18 -15.23
N VAL A 91 -0.61 -9.36 -14.20
CA VAL A 91 -1.44 -8.16 -14.28
C VAL A 91 -0.80 -7.09 -15.18
N LEU A 92 0.49 -6.78 -14.98
CA LEU A 92 1.17 -5.71 -15.74
C LEU A 92 1.31 -6.03 -17.23
N ASN A 93 1.40 -7.31 -17.62
CA ASN A 93 1.39 -7.69 -19.04
C ASN A 93 0.01 -7.56 -19.68
N ALA A 94 -1.06 -7.75 -18.92
CA ALA A 94 -2.42 -7.65 -19.41
C ALA A 94 -2.94 -6.20 -19.41
N SER A 95 -2.61 -5.45 -18.36
CA SER A 95 -3.12 -4.11 -18.07
C SER A 95 -2.02 -3.27 -17.39
N PRO A 96 -1.03 -2.77 -18.14
CA PRO A 96 0.09 -1.99 -17.59
C PRO A 96 -0.35 -0.70 -16.87
N GLU A 97 -1.51 -0.13 -17.20
CA GLU A 97 -2.09 1.04 -16.54
C GLU A 97 -2.36 0.83 -15.04
N VAL A 98 -2.52 -0.43 -14.60
CA VAL A 98 -2.67 -0.81 -13.19
C VAL A 98 -1.40 -0.56 -12.39
N SER A 99 -0.24 -0.35 -13.03
CA SER A 99 1.01 -0.02 -12.33
C SER A 99 0.91 1.22 -11.44
N THR A 100 -0.04 2.11 -11.72
CA THR A 100 -0.33 3.31 -10.91
C THR A 100 -0.88 2.99 -9.52
N MET A 101 -1.40 1.78 -9.33
CA MET A 101 -1.94 1.25 -8.08
C MET A 101 -1.04 0.17 -7.46
N MET A 102 0.20 0.04 -7.95
CA MET A 102 1.17 -0.96 -7.49
C MET A 102 2.40 -0.28 -6.86
N PRO A 103 3.10 -0.94 -5.89
CA PRO A 103 2.81 -2.24 -5.31
C PRO A 103 1.53 -2.27 -4.46
N CYS A 104 1.03 -3.47 -4.12
CA CYS A 104 -0.03 -3.59 -3.11
C CYS A 104 0.48 -3.01 -1.79
N ALA A 105 -0.42 -2.43 -1.00
CA ALA A 105 -0.04 -1.75 0.22
C ALA A 105 -1.14 -1.83 1.28
N TRP A 106 -0.72 -2.01 2.53
CA TRP A 106 -1.56 -1.82 3.71
C TRP A 106 -1.14 -0.56 4.46
N GLY A 107 -2.10 0.29 4.77
CA GLY A 107 -1.91 1.40 5.70
C GLY A 107 -2.02 0.89 7.14
N VAL A 108 -1.11 1.32 8.01
CA VAL A 108 -1.15 1.01 9.44
C VAL A 108 -1.11 2.33 10.20
N TYR A 109 -2.11 2.59 11.04
CA TYR A 109 -2.26 3.89 11.69
C TYR A 109 -2.97 3.82 13.03
N GLU A 110 -2.73 4.82 13.87
CA GLU A 110 -3.46 5.02 15.12
C GLU A 110 -4.78 5.78 14.87
N GLY A 111 -5.88 5.24 15.40
CA GLY A 111 -7.21 5.83 15.38
C GLY A 111 -7.36 7.00 16.35
N GLU A 112 -8.52 7.64 16.37
CA GLU A 112 -8.80 8.73 17.33
C GLU A 112 -9.05 8.21 18.75
N ASP A 113 -9.36 6.93 18.85
CA ASP A 113 -9.59 6.18 20.09
C ASP A 113 -8.29 5.60 20.69
N GLY A 114 -7.15 5.81 20.03
CA GLY A 114 -5.85 5.28 20.43
C GLY A 114 -5.62 3.81 20.03
N ASN A 115 -6.55 3.19 19.32
CA ASN A 115 -6.38 1.83 18.80
C ASN A 115 -5.60 1.84 17.48
N VAL A 116 -4.94 0.72 17.15
CA VAL A 116 -4.20 0.58 15.88
C VAL A 116 -5.08 -0.09 14.84
N TYR A 117 -5.07 0.42 13.63
CA TYR A 117 -5.83 -0.08 12.50
C TYR A 117 -4.92 -0.44 11.33
N VAL A 118 -5.36 -1.44 10.58
CA VAL A 118 -4.80 -1.80 9.27
C VAL A 118 -5.87 -1.55 8.22
N SER A 119 -5.54 -0.79 7.18
CA SER A 119 -6.40 -0.59 6.02
C SER A 119 -5.76 -1.15 4.75
N GLY A 120 -6.59 -1.77 3.91
CA GLY A 120 -6.18 -2.31 2.62
C GLY A 120 -7.21 -2.01 1.54
N MET A 121 -6.81 -2.16 0.28
CA MET A 121 -7.76 -2.09 -0.82
C MET A 121 -8.56 -3.39 -0.88
N ASN A 122 -9.87 -3.31 -1.11
CA ASN A 122 -10.69 -4.48 -1.33
C ASN A 122 -10.35 -5.10 -2.69
N MET A 123 -9.43 -6.06 -2.71
CA MET A 123 -8.93 -6.67 -3.94
C MET A 123 -10.02 -7.45 -4.69
N GLY A 124 -10.95 -8.10 -3.96
CA GLY A 124 -12.11 -8.76 -4.55
C GLY A 124 -13.03 -7.81 -5.31
N LEU A 125 -13.39 -6.68 -4.68
CA LEU A 125 -14.19 -5.63 -5.30
C LEU A 125 -13.45 -4.96 -6.46
N MET A 126 -12.14 -4.71 -6.32
CA MET A 126 -11.29 -4.19 -7.38
C MET A 126 -11.33 -5.12 -8.61
N GLY A 127 -11.19 -6.43 -8.39
CA GLY A 127 -11.34 -7.43 -9.44
C GLY A 127 -12.67 -7.34 -10.18
N GLN A 128 -13.78 -7.19 -9.45
CA GLN A 128 -15.11 -7.06 -10.04
C GLN A 128 -15.27 -5.79 -10.88
N MET A 129 -14.64 -4.68 -10.50
CA MET A 129 -14.73 -3.42 -11.22
C MET A 129 -13.93 -3.42 -12.53
N PHE A 130 -12.73 -4.00 -12.54
CA PHE A 130 -11.85 -4.00 -13.71
C PHE A 130 -12.07 -5.18 -14.66
N GLY A 131 -12.47 -6.35 -14.14
CA GLY A 131 -12.69 -7.54 -14.96
C GLY A 131 -11.39 -8.18 -15.50
N GLY A 132 -11.55 -9.15 -16.41
CA GLY A 132 -10.43 -9.78 -17.12
C GLY A 132 -9.37 -10.40 -16.19
N THR A 133 -8.10 -10.28 -16.57
CA THR A 133 -6.96 -10.80 -15.79
C THR A 133 -6.88 -10.20 -14.39
N ILE A 134 -7.33 -8.96 -14.20
CA ILE A 134 -7.36 -8.31 -12.89
C ILE A 134 -8.37 -9.02 -11.97
N ALA A 135 -9.55 -9.38 -12.49
CA ALA A 135 -10.53 -10.16 -11.72
C ALA A 135 -10.00 -11.54 -11.30
N GLU A 136 -9.31 -12.23 -12.22
CA GLU A 136 -8.79 -13.58 -11.95
C GLU A 136 -7.62 -13.56 -10.96
N VAL A 137 -6.67 -12.62 -11.13
CA VAL A 137 -5.45 -12.57 -10.32
C VAL A 137 -5.64 -11.70 -9.08
N MET A 138 -6.01 -10.42 -9.25
CA MET A 138 -6.17 -9.51 -8.10
C MET A 138 -7.43 -9.85 -7.29
N GLY A 139 -8.57 -10.02 -7.97
CA GLY A 139 -9.84 -10.34 -7.30
C GLY A 139 -9.99 -11.78 -6.83
N GLY A 140 -9.12 -12.69 -7.30
CA GLY A 140 -9.06 -14.08 -6.88
C GLY A 140 -7.88 -14.33 -5.96
N THR A 141 -6.76 -14.80 -6.53
CA THR A 141 -5.62 -15.31 -5.75
C THR A 141 -5.01 -14.28 -4.81
N VAL A 142 -4.84 -13.03 -5.24
CA VAL A 142 -4.26 -11.99 -4.38
C VAL A 142 -5.21 -11.61 -3.25
N ALA A 143 -6.52 -11.54 -3.51
CA ALA A 143 -7.51 -11.26 -2.46
C ALA A 143 -7.52 -12.35 -1.38
N GLU A 144 -7.46 -13.62 -1.78
CA GLU A 144 -7.38 -14.76 -0.86
C GLU A 144 -6.08 -14.74 -0.04
N ASP A 145 -4.93 -14.54 -0.69
CA ASP A 145 -3.62 -14.47 -0.04
C ASP A 145 -3.54 -13.29 0.95
N GLU A 146 -4.05 -12.11 0.58
CA GLU A 146 -4.08 -10.94 1.46
C GLU A 146 -4.98 -11.14 2.67
N GLU A 147 -6.16 -11.75 2.50
CA GLU A 147 -7.05 -12.08 3.61
C GLU A 147 -6.38 -13.08 4.58
N GLU A 148 -5.75 -14.13 4.06
CA GLU A 148 -5.03 -15.12 4.88
C GLU A 148 -3.85 -14.47 5.63
N MET A 149 -3.07 -13.62 4.96
CA MET A 149 -1.96 -12.90 5.59
C MET A 149 -2.45 -11.96 6.70
N LEU A 150 -3.51 -11.19 6.47
CA LEU A 150 -4.08 -10.30 7.47
C LEU A 150 -4.64 -11.09 8.67
N ASP A 151 -5.34 -12.18 8.43
CA ASP A 151 -5.86 -13.04 9.50
C ASP A 151 -4.73 -13.64 10.35
N GLU A 152 -3.66 -14.12 9.73
CA GLU A 152 -2.50 -14.68 10.45
C GLU A 152 -1.75 -13.60 11.22
N ALA A 153 -1.42 -12.48 10.57
CA ALA A 153 -0.68 -11.37 11.15
C ALA A 153 -1.42 -10.73 12.33
N LEU A 154 -2.75 -10.69 12.28
CA LEU A 154 -3.59 -10.12 13.35
C LEU A 154 -4.11 -11.19 14.33
N SER A 155 -3.65 -12.44 14.22
CA SER A 155 -4.01 -13.49 15.19
C SER A 155 -3.15 -13.39 16.45
N ARG A 156 -3.77 -13.32 17.64
CA ARG A 156 -3.04 -13.38 18.93
C ARG A 156 -2.19 -14.65 19.11
N LYS A 157 -2.41 -15.70 18.30
CA LYS A 157 -1.61 -16.94 18.36
C LYS A 157 -0.19 -16.75 17.81
N ALA A 158 0.02 -15.83 16.86
CA ALA A 158 1.36 -15.49 16.37
C ALA A 158 2.26 -14.82 17.44
N ASN A 159 1.65 -14.25 18.48
CA ASN A 159 2.32 -13.60 19.60
C ASN A 159 3.24 -14.57 20.38
N ALA A 160 2.88 -15.85 20.49
CA ALA A 160 3.66 -16.84 21.24
C ALA A 160 4.99 -17.26 20.58
N ARG A 161 5.20 -16.97 19.28
CA ARG A 161 6.45 -17.34 18.56
C ARG A 161 7.54 -16.25 18.62
N SER A 162 7.17 -14.99 18.79
CA SER A 162 8.11 -13.86 18.71
C SER A 162 8.89 -13.59 20.01
N THR A 163 8.38 -14.05 21.16
CA THR A 163 9.10 -13.92 22.44
C THR A 163 10.32 -14.85 22.59
N HIS A 164 10.61 -15.70 21.60
CA HIS A 164 11.77 -16.61 21.61
C HIS A 164 12.95 -16.17 20.71
N SER A 165 12.90 -14.99 20.07
CA SER A 165 14.04 -14.44 19.33
C SER A 165 14.43 -13.04 19.83
N LEU A 166 14.64 -12.90 21.14
CA LEU A 166 15.56 -11.87 21.63
C LEU A 166 16.99 -12.36 21.30
N ARG A 167 17.43 -12.07 20.08
CA ARG A 167 18.81 -12.21 19.67
C ARG A 167 19.62 -11.15 20.42
N GLU A 168 20.54 -11.62 21.26
CA GLU A 168 21.53 -10.80 21.98
C GLU A 168 22.29 -9.85 21.02
N PRO A 169 22.73 -8.67 21.49
CA PRO A 169 23.41 -7.69 20.66
C PRO A 169 24.81 -8.19 20.27
N ASP A 170 24.99 -8.58 19.02
CA ASP A 170 26.31 -8.81 18.44
C ASP A 170 26.98 -7.44 18.17
N ALA A 171 27.79 -7.04 19.14
CA ALA A 171 28.75 -5.96 19.02
C ALA A 171 29.89 -6.37 18.09
N SER A 172 29.67 -6.31 16.76
CA SER A 172 30.74 -6.13 15.77
C SER A 172 30.17 -6.04 14.35
N ARG A 173 30.00 -4.82 13.82
CA ARG A 173 30.40 -4.41 12.46
C ARG A 173 29.95 -2.97 12.20
N GLY A 174 30.93 -2.16 11.79
CA GLY A 174 30.83 -0.71 11.74
C GLY A 174 29.89 -0.15 10.66
N ALA A 175 29.37 1.03 10.96
CA ALA A 175 28.90 2.01 9.98
C ALA A 175 30.10 2.89 9.54
N PRO A 176 29.97 3.82 8.55
CA PRO A 176 28.82 4.10 7.67
C PRO A 176 29.19 4.29 6.18
N GLN A 177 28.21 4.17 5.27
CA GLN A 177 28.10 4.89 3.98
C GLN A 177 26.80 4.41 3.29
N GLY A 178 25.95 5.21 2.66
CA GLY A 178 25.96 6.63 2.34
C GLY A 178 24.61 6.96 1.68
N ASP A 179 24.20 8.21 1.83
CA ASP A 179 22.90 8.73 1.41
C ASP A 179 22.79 8.76 -0.12
N GLY A 180 21.87 7.97 -0.67
CA GLY A 180 21.46 8.04 -2.06
C GLY A 180 20.53 9.23 -2.28
N ALA A 181 21.12 10.40 -2.43
CA ALA A 181 20.44 11.61 -2.86
C ALA A 181 19.80 11.38 -4.24
N MET A 182 18.50 11.66 -4.35
CA MET A 182 17.85 11.89 -5.64
C MET A 182 18.54 13.05 -6.33
N SER A 183 19.08 12.84 -7.53
CA SER A 183 19.65 13.91 -8.34
C SER A 183 18.54 14.61 -9.11
N ASP A 184 18.27 15.85 -8.70
CA ASP A 184 17.41 16.80 -9.39
C ASP A 184 17.96 17.11 -10.79
N ALA A 185 17.13 16.88 -11.80
CA ALA A 185 17.33 17.40 -13.14
C ALA A 185 16.90 18.87 -13.16
N SER A 186 17.83 19.79 -12.93
CA SER A 186 17.72 21.16 -13.43
C SER A 186 19.04 21.90 -13.32
N THR A 187 19.34 22.68 -14.37
CA THR A 187 20.45 23.65 -14.54
C THR A 187 21.65 23.11 -15.31
N ASP A 188 21.66 23.39 -16.61
CA ASP A 188 22.86 23.74 -17.38
C ASP A 188 22.39 24.51 -18.65
N LEU A 189 21.93 25.74 -18.42
CA LEU A 189 21.98 26.80 -19.42
C LEU A 189 23.08 27.75 -18.93
N ASP A 190 23.96 28.13 -19.86
CA ASP A 190 25.04 29.11 -19.74
C ASP A 190 26.41 28.59 -19.25
N ALA A 191 27.22 28.07 -20.19
CA ALA A 191 28.62 28.48 -20.37
C ALA A 191 29.32 27.64 -21.47
N ALA A 192 29.30 28.13 -22.72
CA ALA A 192 30.32 27.79 -23.70
C ALA A 192 30.37 28.88 -24.78
N ASP A 193 31.08 29.96 -24.46
CA ASP A 193 31.67 30.83 -25.47
C ASP A 193 33.19 30.79 -25.30
N ASP A 194 33.87 30.88 -26.44
CA ASP A 194 35.31 31.04 -26.63
C ASP A 194 36.25 29.82 -26.44
N ALA A 195 36.50 29.10 -27.54
CA ALA A 195 37.87 28.80 -28.01
C ALA A 195 37.85 28.08 -29.37
N SER A 196 37.80 28.84 -30.48
CA SER A 196 38.47 28.39 -31.71
C SER A 196 38.94 29.60 -32.53
N HIS A 197 40.18 30.01 -32.27
CA HIS A 197 40.92 30.91 -33.12
C HIS A 197 41.62 30.07 -34.22
N THR A 198 41.57 30.58 -35.46
CA THR A 198 42.52 30.32 -36.58
C THR A 198 42.62 28.91 -37.16
N ALA A 199 42.16 28.73 -38.42
CA ALA A 199 43.07 28.64 -39.56
C ALA A 199 42.33 28.42 -40.90
N ARG A 200 42.55 29.38 -41.82
CA ARG A 200 42.51 29.31 -43.30
C ARG A 200 41.17 29.15 -44.02
#